data_AF-A0A5J4K0K4-F1
#
_entry.id   AF-A0A5J4K0K4-F1
#
_cell.length_a   1.000
_cell.length_b   1.000
_cell.length_c   1.000
_cell.angle_alpha   90.00
_cell.angle_beta   90.00
_cell.angle_gamma   90.00
#
_symmetry.space_group_name_H-M   'P 1'
#
loop_
_entity.id
_entity.type
_entity.pdbx_description
1 polymer ?
#
loop_
_entity_poly.entity_id
_entity_poly.type
_entity_poly.pdbx_seq_one_letter_code
_entity_poly.pdbx_strand_id
1 'polypeptide(L)'
;MEDPITTRRRQQALSQSRRCRECEQEALGRCPDCHRSFCQEHFPKQQHSPCAERQLRMAEIQVCYVCGVPVYPDQWSISRTSHFIDQYRCKGCGRYVCEELHTRKKDEDVVIVREGLRGHRYQYTIRYCDLCAPLSYVGGLKGLARWVTLVGTVVALVFFHFHP
;
A
#
# COMPACT_ATOMS: atom_id res chain seq x y z
N MET A 1 -13.58 -34.29 -16.91
CA MET A 1 -14.84 -33.64 -17.32
C MET A 1 -15.30 -32.84 -16.11
N GLU A 2 -15.05 -31.52 -16.08
CA GLU A 2 -15.44 -30.68 -14.93
C GLU A 2 -16.97 -30.57 -14.85
N ASP A 3 -17.51 -30.68 -13.63
CA ASP A 3 -18.94 -30.72 -13.36
C ASP A 3 -19.60 -29.35 -13.66
N PRO A 4 -20.63 -29.25 -14.52
CA PRO A 4 -21.22 -27.99 -14.98
C PRO A 4 -21.67 -27.05 -13.84
N ILE A 5 -22.00 -27.60 -12.67
CA ILE A 5 -22.39 -26.81 -11.48
C ILE A 5 -21.19 -26.06 -10.89
N THR A 6 -20.01 -26.69 -10.85
CA THR A 6 -18.77 -26.05 -10.38
C THR A 6 -18.31 -24.95 -11.32
N THR A 7 -18.44 -25.14 -12.63
CA THR A 7 -18.10 -24.14 -13.66
C THR A 7 -19.00 -22.92 -13.57
N ARG A 8 -20.31 -23.10 -13.38
CA ARG A 8 -21.28 -22.00 -13.23
C ARG A 8 -21.05 -21.18 -11.96
N ARG A 9 -20.79 -21.83 -10.82
CA ARG A 9 -20.44 -21.14 -9.56
C ARG A 9 -19.12 -20.36 -9.69
N ARG A 10 -18.10 -20.94 -10.35
CA ARG A 10 -16.82 -20.27 -10.60
C ARG A 10 -16.97 -19.05 -11.50
N GLN A 11 -17.79 -19.15 -12.55
CA GLN A 11 -18.09 -18.02 -13.45
C GLN A 11 -18.89 -16.90 -12.74
N GLN A 12 -19.83 -17.25 -11.86
CA GLN A 12 -20.57 -16.28 -11.05
C GLN A 12 -19.68 -15.60 -9.99
N ALA A 13 -18.77 -16.34 -9.35
CA ALA A 13 -17.78 -15.76 -8.44
C ALA A 13 -16.83 -14.81 -9.17
N LEU A 14 -16.40 -15.18 -10.40
CA LEU A 14 -15.57 -14.32 -11.26
C LEU A 14 -16.32 -13.06 -11.70
N SER A 15 -17.63 -13.14 -12.00
CA SER A 15 -18.42 -11.97 -12.38
C SER A 15 -18.71 -11.04 -11.20
N GLN A 16 -18.92 -11.58 -9.99
CA GLN A 16 -19.05 -10.77 -8.77
C GLN A 16 -17.74 -10.07 -8.38
N SER A 17 -16.58 -10.73 -8.55
CA SER A 17 -15.27 -10.07 -8.32
C SER A 17 -14.97 -8.94 -9.32
N ARG A 18 -15.75 -8.84 -10.40
CA ARG A 18 -15.62 -7.81 -11.45
C ARG A 18 -16.64 -6.69 -11.32
N ARG A 19 -17.41 -6.62 -10.23
CA ARG A 19 -18.33 -5.51 -9.98
C ARG A 19 -17.78 -4.56 -8.94
N CYS A 20 -18.04 -3.28 -9.14
CA CYS A 20 -17.79 -2.23 -8.16
C CYS A 20 -18.69 -2.48 -6.96
N ARG A 21 -18.12 -2.39 -5.76
CA ARG A 21 -18.86 -2.63 -4.53
C ARG A 21 -19.83 -1.50 -4.14
N GLU A 22 -19.72 -0.33 -4.77
CA GLU A 22 -20.56 0.84 -4.48
C GLU A 22 -21.66 1.03 -5.53
N CYS A 23 -21.37 0.87 -6.84
CA CYS A 23 -22.34 1.13 -7.91
C CYS A 23 -22.61 -0.05 -8.86
N GLU A 24 -22.10 -1.25 -8.54
CA GLU A 24 -22.22 -2.48 -9.36
C GLU A 24 -21.70 -2.43 -10.81
N GLN A 25 -21.16 -1.29 -11.26
CA GLN A 25 -20.48 -1.15 -12.55
C GLN A 25 -19.25 -2.07 -12.64
N GLU A 26 -18.66 -2.16 -13.83
CA GLU A 26 -17.42 -2.93 -14.01
C GLU A 26 -16.29 -2.40 -13.10
N ALA A 27 -15.72 -3.29 -12.28
CA ALA A 27 -14.58 -2.99 -11.45
C ALA A 27 -13.30 -2.95 -12.28
N LEU A 28 -12.47 -1.96 -11.97
CA LEU A 28 -11.26 -1.60 -12.69
C LEU A 28 -10.00 -1.71 -11.83
N GLY A 29 -10.17 -1.96 -10.53
CA GLY A 29 -9.07 -2.26 -9.60
C GLY A 29 -9.61 -2.70 -8.25
N ARG A 30 -8.70 -3.12 -7.38
CA ARG A 30 -8.97 -3.41 -5.97
C ARG A 30 -8.23 -2.40 -5.11
N CYS A 31 -8.92 -1.86 -4.10
CA CYS A 31 -8.24 -1.03 -3.11
C CYS A 31 -7.24 -1.89 -2.33
N PRO A 32 -5.97 -1.48 -2.17
CA PRO A 32 -4.99 -2.27 -1.43
C PRO A 32 -5.27 -2.32 0.08
N ASP A 33 -6.04 -1.39 0.63
CA ASP A 33 -6.32 -1.32 2.07
C ASP A 33 -7.51 -2.18 2.49
N CYS A 34 -8.58 -2.23 1.66
CA CYS A 34 -9.78 -3.01 1.97
C CYS A 34 -9.99 -4.22 1.06
N HIS A 35 -9.16 -4.39 0.02
CA HIS A 35 -9.20 -5.46 -0.99
C HIS A 35 -10.52 -5.59 -1.76
N ARG A 36 -11.40 -4.58 -1.67
CA ARG A 36 -12.67 -4.49 -2.38
C ARG A 36 -12.45 -4.01 -3.81
N SER A 37 -13.25 -4.52 -4.74
CA SER A 37 -13.23 -4.15 -6.16
C SER A 37 -14.03 -2.87 -6.41
N PHE A 38 -13.46 -1.93 -7.16
CA PHE A 38 -14.07 -0.62 -7.45
C PHE A 38 -13.92 -0.23 -8.91
N CYS A 39 -14.89 0.53 -9.43
CA CYS A 39 -14.74 1.21 -10.72
C CYS A 39 -13.80 2.41 -10.57
N GLN A 40 -13.47 3.08 -11.68
CA GLN A 40 -12.55 4.21 -11.71
C GLN A 40 -13.04 5.37 -10.82
N GLU A 41 -14.34 5.63 -10.84
CA GLU A 41 -14.98 6.69 -10.06
C GLU A 41 -14.90 6.40 -8.56
N HIS A 42 -15.25 5.20 -8.10
CA HIS A 42 -15.24 4.85 -6.66
C HIS A 42 -13.87 4.39 -6.13
N PHE A 43 -12.82 4.36 -6.95
CA PHE A 43 -11.48 3.98 -6.50
C PHE A 43 -10.84 4.95 -5.49
N PRO A 44 -11.07 6.28 -5.55
CA PRO A 44 -10.53 7.20 -4.57
C PRO A 44 -11.00 6.91 -3.16
N LYS A 45 -10.10 7.11 -2.17
CA LYS A 45 -10.35 6.73 -0.78
C LYS A 45 -11.58 7.39 -0.17
N GLN A 46 -11.89 8.61 -0.59
CA GLN A 46 -13.02 9.38 -0.10
C GLN A 46 -14.37 8.90 -0.69
N GLN A 47 -14.34 8.05 -1.72
CA GLN A 47 -15.52 7.65 -2.49
C GLN A 47 -15.96 6.19 -2.23
N HIS A 48 -15.35 5.48 -1.28
CA HIS A 48 -15.78 4.12 -0.95
C HIS A 48 -15.65 3.73 0.53
N SER A 49 -16.56 2.86 0.96
CA SER A 49 -16.56 2.26 2.29
C SER A 49 -15.71 0.97 2.32
N PRO A 50 -14.97 0.68 3.41
CA PRO A 50 -14.87 1.40 4.68
C PRO A 50 -13.72 2.42 4.74
N CYS A 51 -12.99 2.63 3.63
CA CYS A 51 -11.79 3.46 3.61
C CYS A 51 -12.09 4.93 3.91
N ALA A 52 -13.15 5.48 3.32
CA ALA A 52 -13.59 6.86 3.56
C ALA A 52 -13.89 7.09 5.05
N GLU A 53 -14.69 6.21 5.66
CA GLU A 53 -15.01 6.29 7.09
C GLU A 53 -13.76 6.21 7.98
N ARG A 54 -12.84 5.30 7.65
CA ARG A 54 -11.58 5.17 8.39
C ARG A 54 -10.74 6.43 8.28
N GLN A 55 -10.70 7.07 7.11
CA GLN A 55 -9.95 8.30 6.90
C GLN A 55 -10.54 9.44 7.72
N LEU A 56 -11.86 9.59 7.74
CA LEU A 56 -12.55 10.58 8.58
C LEU A 56 -12.23 10.39 10.07
N ARG A 57 -12.26 9.16 10.56
CA ARG A 57 -11.93 8.86 11.98
C ARG A 57 -10.46 9.11 12.34
N MET A 58 -9.57 9.03 11.36
CA MET A 58 -8.11 9.13 11.57
C MET A 58 -7.58 10.53 11.25
N ALA A 59 -8.44 11.48 10.88
CA ALA A 59 -8.03 12.82 10.46
C ALA A 59 -7.18 13.55 11.52
N GLU A 60 -7.48 13.35 12.80
CA GLU A 60 -6.74 13.96 13.91
C GLU A 60 -5.30 13.43 14.07
N ILE A 61 -5.04 12.18 13.67
CA ILE A 61 -3.73 11.53 13.82
C ILE A 61 -2.93 11.49 12.51
N GLN A 62 -3.56 11.83 11.39
CA GLN A 62 -2.94 11.95 10.08
C GLN A 62 -2.27 13.31 9.95
N VAL A 63 -1.29 13.58 10.81
CA VAL A 63 -0.51 14.80 10.80
C VAL A 63 0.95 14.50 10.55
N CYS A 64 1.65 15.43 9.90
CA CYS A 64 3.10 15.33 9.77
C CYS A 64 3.73 15.30 11.16
N TYR A 65 4.54 14.27 11.45
CA TYR A 65 5.16 14.14 12.77
C TYR A 65 6.16 15.25 13.11
N VAL A 66 6.56 16.06 12.12
CA VAL A 66 7.53 17.15 12.29
C VAL A 66 6.83 18.50 12.53
N CYS A 67 5.93 18.91 11.63
CA CYS A 67 5.27 20.23 11.71
C CYS A 67 3.78 20.19 12.10
N GLY A 68 3.19 19.01 12.32
CA GLY A 68 1.79 18.89 12.74
C GLY A 68 0.75 19.22 11.67
N VAL A 69 1.14 19.60 10.45
CA VAL A 69 0.19 19.87 9.37
C VAL A 69 -0.57 18.59 9.00
N PRO A 70 -1.87 18.67 8.72
CA PRO A 70 -2.64 17.51 8.30
C PRO A 70 -2.09 16.97 6.97
N VAL A 71 -2.01 15.65 6.88
CA VAL A 71 -1.67 14.93 5.65
C VAL A 71 -2.85 14.05 5.27
N TYR A 72 -3.11 13.93 3.97
CA TYR A 72 -4.26 13.19 3.48
C TYR A 72 -3.76 12.03 2.62
N PRO A 73 -3.68 10.80 3.16
CA PRO A 73 -3.43 9.62 2.36
C PRO A 73 -4.45 9.56 1.23
N ASP A 74 -3.96 9.41 0.02
CA ASP A 74 -4.77 9.50 -1.18
C ASP A 74 -4.58 8.27 -2.06
N GLN A 75 -5.59 8.04 -2.88
CA GLN A 75 -5.67 6.97 -3.85
C GLN A 75 -6.49 7.52 -5.01
N TRP A 76 -6.05 7.32 -6.23
CA TRP A 76 -6.83 7.69 -7.40
C TRP A 76 -6.49 6.81 -8.58
N SER A 77 -7.28 6.92 -9.64
CA SER A 77 -7.04 6.18 -10.87
C SER A 77 -7.19 7.11 -12.06
N ILE A 78 -6.14 7.18 -12.88
CA ILE A 78 -6.15 8.02 -14.10
C ILE A 78 -6.74 7.27 -15.29
N SER A 79 -6.69 5.94 -15.25
CA SER A 79 -7.21 5.08 -16.30
C SER A 79 -7.81 3.82 -15.69
N ARG A 80 -8.43 3.01 -16.54
CA ARG A 80 -9.02 1.71 -16.17
C ARG A 80 -8.03 0.69 -15.64
N THR A 81 -6.73 0.91 -15.85
CA THR A 81 -5.67 -0.06 -15.48
C THR A 81 -4.55 0.57 -14.66
N SER A 82 -4.51 1.90 -14.52
CA SER A 82 -3.44 2.62 -13.81
C SER A 82 -3.99 3.29 -12.55
N HIS A 83 -3.54 2.79 -11.41
CA HIS A 83 -3.95 3.17 -10.07
C HIS A 83 -2.77 3.76 -9.31
N PHE A 84 -3.00 4.85 -8.59
CA PHE A 84 -1.98 5.56 -7.82
C PHE A 84 -2.36 5.53 -6.35
N ILE A 85 -1.36 5.31 -5.51
CA ILE A 85 -1.53 5.25 -4.06
C ILE A 85 -0.42 6.06 -3.40
N ASP A 86 -0.83 7.03 -2.60
CA ASP A 86 0.07 7.75 -1.72
C ASP A 86 -0.40 7.65 -0.27
N GLN A 87 0.41 7.02 0.56
CA GLN A 87 0.09 6.84 1.97
C GLN A 87 0.48 8.03 2.84
N TYR A 88 1.23 9.00 2.30
CA TYR A 88 1.83 10.10 3.06
C TYR A 88 2.64 9.64 4.28
N ARG A 89 3.22 8.44 4.22
CA ARG A 89 4.00 7.83 5.29
C ARG A 89 5.44 7.59 4.84
N CYS A 90 6.37 7.85 5.73
CA CYS A 90 7.76 7.47 5.51
C CYS A 90 7.89 5.94 5.53
N LYS A 91 8.42 5.32 4.47
CA LYS A 91 8.68 3.87 4.39
C LYS A 91 9.69 3.42 5.46
N GLY A 92 10.64 4.29 5.80
CA GLY A 92 11.70 4.03 6.77
C GLY A 92 11.25 3.95 8.23
N CYS A 93 10.43 4.89 8.71
CA CYS A 93 9.99 4.94 10.10
C CYS A 93 8.48 4.65 10.30
N GLY A 94 7.69 4.72 9.23
CA GLY A 94 6.23 4.50 9.25
C GLY A 94 5.41 5.70 9.72
N ARG A 95 6.03 6.83 10.06
CA ARG A 95 5.33 8.05 10.49
C ARG A 95 4.82 8.85 9.30
N TYR A 96 3.74 9.60 9.52
CA TYR A 96 3.16 10.50 8.53
C TYR A 96 4.07 11.70 8.26
N VAL A 97 4.27 12.05 6.99
CA VAL A 97 5.21 13.10 6.57
C VAL A 97 4.59 13.92 5.44
N CYS A 98 4.64 15.25 5.56
CA CYS A 98 4.13 16.14 4.51
C CYS A 98 5.05 16.16 3.29
N GLU A 99 4.48 16.47 2.12
CA GLU A 99 5.22 16.52 0.86
C GLU A 99 6.18 17.69 0.80
N GLU A 100 5.68 18.89 1.05
CA GLU A 100 6.36 20.13 0.67
C GLU A 100 7.63 20.42 1.48
N LEU A 101 7.73 19.92 2.71
CA LEU A 101 8.78 20.33 3.65
C LEU A 101 9.62 19.18 4.20
N HIS A 102 9.00 18.04 4.53
CA HIS A 102 9.65 16.99 5.33
C HIS A 102 9.87 15.67 4.58
N THR A 103 9.47 15.60 3.30
CA THR A 103 9.82 14.49 2.42
C THR A 103 11.13 14.82 1.71
N ARG A 104 12.23 14.16 2.11
CA ARG A 104 13.56 14.40 1.53
C ARG A 104 13.82 13.60 0.25
N LYS A 105 13.26 12.39 0.19
CA LYS A 105 13.38 11.50 -0.96
C LYS A 105 12.02 10.89 -1.26
N LYS A 106 11.68 10.88 -2.54
CA LYS A 106 10.46 10.29 -3.09
C LYS A 106 10.87 9.30 -4.17
N ASP A 107 10.40 8.08 -4.04
CA ASP A 107 10.57 7.00 -5.02
C ASP A 107 9.19 6.52 -5.45
N GLU A 108 9.12 5.80 -6.58
CA GLU A 108 7.91 5.11 -7.02
C GLU A 108 8.16 3.62 -7.08
N ASP A 109 7.17 2.85 -6.64
CA ASP A 109 7.16 1.40 -6.78
C ASP A 109 5.93 0.98 -7.56
N VAL A 110 6.13 0.08 -8.53
CA VAL A 110 5.09 -0.30 -9.48
C VAL A 110 4.80 -1.78 -9.32
N VAL A 111 3.62 -2.09 -8.80
CA VAL A 111 3.14 -3.45 -8.64
C VAL A 111 2.12 -3.74 -9.74
N ILE A 112 2.42 -4.72 -10.58
CA ILE A 112 1.49 -5.18 -11.61
C ILE A 112 0.77 -6.42 -11.10
N VAL A 113 -0.53 -6.30 -10.85
CA VAL A 113 -1.39 -7.41 -10.45
C VAL A 113 -2.20 -7.86 -11.66
N ARG A 114 -2.13 -9.14 -11.99
CA ARG A 114 -2.93 -9.71 -13.09
C ARG A 114 -4.22 -10.32 -12.55
N GLU A 115 -5.34 -9.88 -13.07
CA GLU A 115 -6.66 -10.46 -12.82
C GLU A 115 -7.22 -11.04 -14.12
N GLY A 116 -6.94 -12.32 -14.36
CA GLY A 116 -7.27 -12.99 -15.61
C GLY A 116 -6.47 -12.41 -16.79
N LEU A 117 -7.18 -11.84 -17.77
CA LEU A 117 -6.57 -11.26 -18.98
C LEU A 117 -6.18 -9.78 -18.84
N ARG A 118 -6.49 -9.14 -17.70
CA ARG A 118 -6.17 -7.72 -17.46
C ARG A 118 -5.04 -7.57 -16.46
N GLY A 119 -4.06 -6.74 -16.80
CA GLY A 119 -3.04 -6.27 -15.88
C GLY A 119 -3.45 -4.94 -15.27
N HIS A 120 -3.45 -4.86 -13.95
CA HIS A 120 -3.65 -3.63 -13.19
C HIS A 120 -2.29 -3.17 -12.67
N ARG A 121 -1.93 -1.92 -12.99
CA ARG A 121 -0.71 -1.26 -12.55
C ARG A 121 -1.04 -0.41 -11.33
N TYR A 122 -0.47 -0.76 -10.19
CA TYR A 122 -0.56 0.03 -8.96
C TYR A 122 0.78 0.73 -8.74
N GLN A 123 0.77 2.07 -8.79
CA GLN A 123 1.92 2.93 -8.55
C GLN A 123 1.85 3.46 -7.12
N TYR A 124 2.77 3.01 -6.28
CA TYR A 124 2.90 3.43 -4.90
C TYR A 124 3.96 4.51 -4.79
N THR A 125 3.57 5.66 -4.25
CA THR A 125 4.50 6.70 -3.85
C THR A 125 5.17 6.30 -2.54
N ILE A 126 6.50 6.15 -2.59
CA ILE A 126 7.34 5.86 -1.43
C ILE A 126 7.99 7.16 -0.97
N ARG A 127 7.86 7.48 0.31
CA ARG A 127 8.43 8.68 0.92
C ARG A 127 9.50 8.31 1.95
N TYR A 128 10.56 9.09 2.03
CA TYR A 128 11.54 9.05 3.13
C TYR A 128 11.70 10.44 3.74
N CYS A 129 11.54 10.55 5.06
CA CYS A 129 11.85 11.77 5.79
C CYS A 129 13.36 12.01 5.87
N ASP A 130 13.78 13.21 6.29
CA ASP A 130 15.19 13.59 6.40
C ASP A 130 16.03 12.57 7.17
N LEU A 131 15.50 12.02 8.26
CA LEU A 131 16.19 11.02 9.07
C LEU A 131 16.35 9.67 8.36
N CYS A 132 15.38 9.28 7.53
CA CYS A 132 15.38 7.96 6.88
C CYS A 132 15.96 7.98 5.46
N ALA A 133 16.05 9.15 4.81
CA ALA A 133 16.51 9.26 3.43
C ALA A 133 17.97 8.79 3.22
N PRO A 134 18.93 9.13 4.11
CA PRO A 134 20.30 8.61 4.02
C PRO A 134 20.37 7.08 4.10
N LEU A 135 19.41 6.47 4.81
CA LEU A 135 19.33 5.02 5.03
C LEU A 135 18.32 4.35 4.08
N SER A 136 17.87 5.04 3.04
CA SER A 136 16.80 4.51 2.15
C SER A 136 17.20 3.21 1.44
N TYR A 137 18.50 2.99 1.19
CA TYR A 137 19.02 1.77 0.58
C TYR A 137 18.84 0.51 1.43
N VAL A 138 18.83 0.64 2.77
CA VAL A 138 18.52 -0.46 3.70
C VAL A 138 17.05 -0.47 4.14
N GLY A 139 16.23 0.45 3.65
CA GLY A 139 14.82 0.57 4.04
C GLY A 139 14.57 1.49 5.25
N GLY A 140 15.45 2.47 5.49
CA GLY A 140 15.36 3.45 6.58
C GLY A 140 15.59 2.85 7.96
N LEU A 141 15.08 3.50 9.01
CA LEU A 141 15.31 3.07 10.40
C LEU A 141 14.80 1.65 10.70
N LYS A 142 13.61 1.27 10.20
CA LYS A 142 13.08 -0.09 10.35
C LYS A 142 13.98 -1.13 9.69
N GLY A 143 14.49 -0.80 8.52
CA GLY A 143 15.41 -1.66 7.79
C GLY A 143 16.76 -1.81 8.49
N LEU A 144 17.33 -0.70 8.97
CA LEU A 144 18.56 -0.71 9.76
C LEU A 144 18.43 -1.55 11.03
N ALA A 145 17.33 -1.40 11.78
CA ALA A 145 17.08 -2.22 12.97
C ALA A 145 17.06 -3.72 12.63
N ARG A 146 16.41 -4.11 11.52
CA ARG A 146 16.41 -5.50 11.05
C ARG A 146 17.81 -6.01 10.72
N TRP A 147 18.62 -5.21 10.02
CA TRP A 147 20.01 -5.56 9.70
C TRP A 147 20.85 -5.75 10.95
N VAL A 148 20.77 -4.83 11.91
CA VAL A 148 21.48 -4.94 13.20
C VAL A 148 21.06 -6.21 13.94
N THR A 149 19.76 -6.50 14.02
CA THR A 149 19.31 -7.73 14.68
C THR A 149 19.79 -9.00 13.97
N LEU A 150 19.76 -9.03 12.64
CA LEU A 150 20.17 -10.21 11.87
C LEU A 150 21.67 -10.46 12.01
N VAL A 151 22.49 -9.42 11.76
CA VAL A 151 23.95 -9.51 11.89
C VAL A 151 24.32 -9.83 13.34
N GLY A 152 23.71 -9.17 14.32
CA GLY A 152 23.94 -9.43 15.74
C GLY A 152 23.61 -10.87 16.13
N THR A 153 22.50 -11.43 15.63
CA THR A 153 22.11 -12.83 15.90
C THR A 153 23.11 -13.80 15.29
N VAL A 154 23.57 -13.55 14.05
CA VAL A 154 24.57 -14.40 13.39
C VAL A 154 25.90 -14.36 14.15
N VAL A 155 26.38 -13.19 14.53
CA VAL A 155 27.63 -13.02 15.30
C VAL A 155 27.52 -13.72 16.66
N ALA A 156 26.41 -13.56 17.37
CA ALA A 156 26.18 -14.22 18.65
C ALA A 156 26.19 -15.75 18.51
N LEU A 157 25.50 -16.31 17.50
CA LEU A 157 25.48 -17.75 17.24
C LEU A 157 26.88 -18.30 16.96
N VAL A 158 27.66 -17.61 16.13
CA VAL A 158 29.05 -18.00 15.83
C VAL A 158 29.88 -17.94 17.10
N PHE A 159 29.77 -16.87 17.89
CA PHE A 159 30.53 -16.71 19.12
C PHE A 159 30.23 -17.84 20.12
N PHE A 160 28.95 -18.13 20.39
CA PHE A 160 28.55 -19.23 21.30
C PHE A 160 28.94 -20.62 20.78
N HIS A 161 29.00 -20.80 19.45
CA HIS A 161 29.41 -22.08 18.88
C HIS A 161 30.92 -22.33 19.07
N PHE A 162 31.76 -21.30 18.96
CA PHE A 162 33.21 -21.40 19.10
C PHE A 162 33.72 -21.14 20.53
N HIS A 163 32.89 -20.59 21.41
CA HIS A 163 33.17 -20.34 22.83
C HIS A 163 32.01 -20.87 23.70
N PRO A 164 31.91 -22.20 23.88
CA PRO A 164 30.91 -22.81 24.75
C PRO A 164 31.14 -22.50 26.23
#